data_AF-A0AAD0CGQ9-F1
#
_entry.id   AF-A0AAD0CGQ9-F1
#
_cell.length_a   1.000
_cell.length_b   1.000
_cell.length_c   1.000
_cell.angle_alpha   90.00
_cell.angle_beta   90.00
_cell.angle_gamma   90.00
#
_symmetry.space_group_name_H-M   'P 1'
#
loop_
_entity.id
_entity.type
_entity.pdbx_description
1 polymer ?
#
loop_
_entity_poly.entity_id
_entity_poly.type
_entity_poly.pdbx_seq_one_letter_code
_entity_poly.pdbx_strand_id
1 'polypeptide(L)'
;MLTFRLNLQQSVWYHAMSLLDIIKEQPEIFKAVAAGMALSLKSGDSFYLERETNTLNNVPQEPLVSDFKTKVFVIVPPLCASACLDALDKFKLFENTTLFGAPSSADSLYMEVRLADLPSGLGKVVVPNKVYVNRARGAGDFYKPDIAYNGVDWTTNILLEQIKRIP
;
A
#
# COMPACT_ATOMS: atom_id res chain seq x y z
N MET A 1 -13.73 32.22 47.67
CA MET A 1 -14.87 31.40 47.24
C MET A 1 -15.06 31.66 45.75
N LEU A 2 -14.43 30.87 44.88
CA LEU A 2 -14.52 31.02 43.42
C LEU A 2 -15.46 29.95 42.87
N THR A 3 -16.61 30.39 42.38
CA THR A 3 -17.58 29.52 41.71
C THR A 3 -17.18 29.38 40.25
N PHE A 4 -16.61 28.24 39.86
CA PHE A 4 -16.47 27.89 38.45
C PHE A 4 -17.82 27.36 37.94
N ARG A 5 -18.45 28.09 37.00
CA ARG A 5 -19.55 27.54 36.20
C ARG A 5 -18.95 26.88 34.96
N LEU A 6 -18.94 25.55 34.94
CA LEU A 6 -18.73 24.77 33.72
C LEU A 6 -19.96 24.97 32.81
N ASN A 7 -19.76 25.66 31.70
CA ASN A 7 -20.77 25.78 30.66
C ASN A 7 -20.85 24.42 29.92
N LEU A 8 -21.80 23.59 30.34
CA LEU A 8 -22.10 22.25 29.80
C LEU A 8 -22.54 22.25 28.32
N GLN A 9 -22.64 23.43 27.69
CA GLN A 9 -23.12 23.55 26.32
C GLN A 9 -22.01 23.44 25.26
N GLN A 10 -20.72 23.49 25.64
CA GLN A 10 -19.61 23.45 24.69
C GLN A 10 -19.05 22.04 24.41
N SER A 11 -19.30 21.08 25.31
CA SER A 11 -18.82 19.70 25.18
C SER A 11 -19.69 18.82 24.26
N VAL A 12 -20.93 19.24 23.97
CA VAL A 12 -21.87 18.45 23.15
C VAL A 12 -21.71 18.73 21.65
N TRP A 13 -21.20 19.91 21.26
CA TRP A 13 -21.04 20.27 19.84
C TRP A 13 -19.88 19.57 19.14
N TYR A 14 -18.87 19.08 19.87
CA TYR A 14 -17.74 18.35 19.28
C TYR A 14 -18.07 16.90 18.87
N HIS A 15 -19.24 16.37 19.22
CA HIS A 15 -19.57 14.95 19.05
C HIS A 15 -20.50 14.63 17.88
N ALA A 16 -20.83 15.61 17.04
CA ALA A 16 -21.71 15.39 15.89
C ALA A 16 -21.29 16.21 14.66
N MET A 17 -19.99 16.38 14.43
CA MET A 17 -19.57 16.71 13.06
C MET A 17 -19.86 15.48 12.21
N SER A 18 -20.82 15.60 11.31
CA SER A 18 -21.02 14.63 10.24
C SER A 18 -19.71 14.50 9.46
N LEU A 19 -19.42 13.32 8.91
CA LEU A 19 -18.30 13.12 7.98
C LEU A 19 -18.30 14.22 6.90
N LEU A 20 -19.48 14.68 6.49
CA LEU A 20 -19.66 15.78 5.54
C LEU A 20 -19.14 17.13 6.06
N ASP A 21 -19.26 17.42 7.36
CA ASP A 21 -18.78 18.67 7.95
C ASP A 21 -17.25 18.68 8.08
N ILE A 22 -16.63 17.53 8.32
CA ILE A 22 -15.17 17.37 8.26
C ILE A 22 -14.67 17.44 6.81
N ILE A 23 -15.48 17.02 5.83
CA ILE A 23 -15.16 17.07 4.39
C ILE A 23 -15.27 18.51 3.82
N LYS A 24 -16.01 19.43 4.46
CA LYS A 24 -16.19 20.80 3.94
C LYS A 24 -14.90 21.62 3.88
N GLU A 25 -14.00 21.43 4.83
CA GLU A 25 -12.70 22.14 4.89
C GLU A 25 -11.54 21.30 4.36
N GLN A 26 -11.77 20.54 3.29
CA GLN A 26 -10.70 19.75 2.70
C GLN A 26 -9.89 20.59 1.71
N PRO A 27 -8.55 20.42 1.68
CA PRO A 27 -7.70 20.94 0.62
C PRO A 27 -8.28 20.63 -0.77
N GLU A 28 -8.12 21.54 -1.73
CA GLU A 28 -8.71 21.45 -3.08
C GLU A 28 -8.47 20.10 -3.77
N ILE A 29 -7.35 19.43 -3.47
CA ILE A 29 -7.03 18.09 -3.99
C ILE A 29 -8.10 17.04 -3.64
N PHE A 30 -8.67 17.08 -2.43
CA PHE A 30 -9.70 16.12 -2.02
C PHE A 30 -11.04 16.40 -2.70
N LYS A 31 -11.36 17.66 -3.00
CA LYS A 31 -12.57 18.03 -3.76
C LYS A 31 -12.48 17.50 -5.19
N ALA A 32 -11.31 17.61 -5.81
CA ALA A 32 -11.06 17.07 -7.15
C ALA A 32 -11.22 15.54 -7.20
N VAL A 33 -10.62 14.82 -6.23
CA VAL A 33 -10.77 13.36 -6.12
C VAL A 33 -12.22 12.96 -5.87
N ALA A 34 -12.92 13.63 -4.94
CA ALA A 34 -14.32 13.33 -4.64
C ALA A 34 -15.24 13.56 -5.85
N ALA A 35 -15.05 14.66 -6.58
CA ALA A 35 -15.80 14.92 -7.81
C ALA A 35 -15.51 13.86 -8.89
N GLY A 36 -14.25 13.46 -9.04
CA GLY A 36 -13.84 12.38 -9.94
C GLY A 36 -14.49 11.04 -9.59
N MET A 37 -14.50 10.64 -8.32
CA MET A 37 -15.18 9.43 -7.84
C MET A 37 -16.69 9.48 -8.09
N ALA A 38 -17.34 10.62 -7.84
CA ALA A 38 -18.76 10.80 -8.09
C ALA A 38 -19.10 10.68 -9.58
N LEU A 39 -18.23 11.20 -10.46
CA LEU A 39 -18.38 11.06 -11.92
C LEU A 39 -18.21 9.61 -12.37
N SER A 40 -17.17 8.91 -11.91
CA SER A 40 -16.98 7.49 -12.22
C SER A 40 -18.19 6.65 -11.80
N LEU A 41 -18.73 6.88 -10.59
CA LEU A 41 -19.93 6.21 -10.12
C LEU A 41 -21.15 6.49 -11.02
N LYS A 42 -21.35 7.75 -11.42
CA LYS A 42 -22.47 8.13 -12.31
C LYS A 42 -22.33 7.53 -13.71
N SER A 43 -21.10 7.37 -14.20
CA SER A 43 -20.79 6.78 -15.50
C SER A 43 -20.80 5.24 -15.50
N GLY A 44 -20.94 4.60 -14.34
CA GLY A 44 -20.89 3.15 -14.19
C GLY A 44 -19.48 2.56 -14.21
N ASP A 45 -18.45 3.39 -14.08
CA ASP A 45 -17.07 2.94 -14.01
C ASP A 45 -16.81 2.27 -12.64
N SER A 46 -16.10 1.15 -12.65
CA SER A 46 -15.75 0.44 -11.41
C SER A 46 -14.73 1.19 -10.55
N PHE A 47 -13.92 2.08 -11.14
CA PHE A 47 -12.85 2.78 -10.46
C PHE A 47 -12.72 4.24 -10.94
N TYR A 48 -12.39 5.14 -10.02
CA TYR A 48 -11.85 6.45 -10.35
C TYR A 48 -10.36 6.32 -10.67
N LEU A 49 -9.96 6.83 -11.84
CA LEU A 49 -8.56 6.91 -12.25
C LEU A 49 -8.12 8.36 -12.16
N GLU A 50 -7.23 8.65 -11.21
CA GLU A 50 -6.52 9.93 -11.16
C GLU A 50 -5.58 10.00 -12.36
N ARG A 51 -5.95 10.80 -13.37
CA ARG A 51 -5.11 11.06 -14.54
C ARG A 51 -4.37 12.35 -14.31
N GLU A 52 -3.06 12.26 -14.13
CA GLU A 52 -2.22 13.44 -14.37
C GLU A 52 -2.36 13.79 -15.86
N THR A 53 -2.67 15.05 -16.17
CA THR A 53 -2.92 15.55 -17.52
C THR A 53 -1.71 15.42 -18.47
N ASN A 54 -0.57 14.91 -18.02
CA ASN A 54 0.70 14.95 -18.75
C ASN A 54 1.42 13.61 -18.95
N THR A 55 0.92 12.48 -18.47
CA THR A 55 1.71 11.21 -18.46
C THR A 55 1.22 10.13 -19.41
N LEU A 56 0.03 10.26 -20.00
CA LEU A 56 -0.51 9.24 -20.94
C LEU A 56 0.18 9.24 -22.32
N ASN A 57 0.90 10.30 -22.66
CA ASN A 57 1.52 10.45 -23.99
C ASN A 57 2.97 9.94 -24.07
N ASN A 58 3.56 9.51 -22.95
CA ASN A 58 4.96 9.06 -22.88
C ASN A 58 5.09 7.61 -22.43
N VAL A 59 4.15 6.73 -22.77
CA VAL A 59 4.40 5.29 -22.68
C VAL A 59 5.37 4.93 -23.80
N PRO A 60 6.61 4.49 -23.51
CA PRO A 60 7.53 4.07 -24.56
C PRO A 60 6.86 2.97 -25.40
N GLN A 61 6.79 3.20 -26.70
CA GLN A 61 6.12 2.29 -27.64
C GLN A 61 6.93 1.00 -27.85
N GLU A 62 8.22 1.03 -27.54
CA GLU A 62 9.11 -0.12 -27.56
C GLU A 62 9.31 -0.68 -26.13
N PRO A 63 9.38 -2.01 -25.98
CA PRO A 63 9.70 -2.63 -24.70
C PRO A 63 11.04 -2.09 -24.19
N LEU A 64 11.07 -1.60 -22.96
CA LEU A 64 12.31 -1.21 -22.30
C LEU A 64 13.17 -2.47 -22.11
N VAL A 65 14.24 -2.61 -22.90
CA VAL A 65 15.21 -3.70 -22.76
C VAL A 65 16.34 -3.22 -21.85
N SER A 66 16.52 -3.88 -20.71
CA SER A 66 17.65 -3.62 -19.81
C SER A 66 18.86 -4.49 -20.19
N ASP A 67 20.03 -3.87 -20.28
CA ASP A 67 21.33 -4.54 -20.42
C ASP A 67 21.90 -5.02 -19.08
N PHE A 68 21.17 -4.81 -17.98
CA PHE A 68 21.57 -5.22 -16.66
C PHE A 68 21.51 -6.76 -16.52
N LYS A 69 22.65 -7.43 -16.60
CA LYS A 69 22.77 -8.90 -16.52
C LYS A 69 23.32 -9.43 -15.19
N THR A 70 23.76 -8.55 -14.29
CA THR A 70 24.35 -8.94 -12.99
C THR A 70 23.33 -9.70 -12.14
N LYS A 71 23.67 -10.90 -11.64
CA LYS A 71 22.77 -11.65 -10.74
C LYS A 71 22.40 -10.80 -9.52
N VAL A 72 21.10 -10.67 -9.23
CA VAL A 72 20.60 -9.96 -8.05
C VAL A 72 19.96 -10.97 -7.11
N PHE A 73 20.43 -11.01 -5.87
CA PHE A 73 19.77 -11.75 -4.79
C PHE A 73 18.94 -10.77 -3.94
N VAL A 74 17.65 -11.01 -3.87
CA VAL A 74 16.74 -10.26 -3.00
C VAL A 74 16.43 -11.12 -1.78
N ILE A 75 16.83 -10.65 -0.60
CA ILE A 75 16.56 -11.34 0.66
C ILE A 75 15.11 -11.10 1.06
N VAL A 76 14.31 -12.15 1.10
CA VAL A 76 12.88 -12.09 1.43
C VAL A 76 12.63 -12.70 2.80
N PRO A 77 12.37 -11.87 3.84
CA PRO A 77 11.95 -12.37 5.13
C PRO A 77 10.45 -12.76 5.11
N PRO A 78 10.00 -13.62 6.05
CA PRO A 78 8.60 -14.05 6.10
C PRO A 78 7.60 -12.92 6.40
N LEU A 79 8.08 -11.82 6.99
CA LEU A 79 7.29 -10.62 7.29
C LEU A 79 7.19 -9.65 6.10
N CYS A 80 7.78 -9.98 4.94
CA CYS A 80 7.67 -9.14 3.74
C CYS A 80 6.20 -9.03 3.32
N ALA A 81 5.62 -7.86 3.56
CA ALA A 81 4.22 -7.53 3.32
C ALA A 81 4.09 -6.08 2.80
N SER A 82 2.91 -5.72 2.27
CA SER A 82 2.60 -4.35 1.82
C SER A 82 3.66 -3.84 0.83
N ALA A 83 4.27 -2.69 1.07
CA ALA A 83 5.29 -2.10 0.20
C ALA A 83 6.49 -3.01 -0.09
N CYS A 84 6.80 -3.97 0.78
CA CYS A 84 7.84 -4.96 0.50
C CYS A 84 7.47 -5.83 -0.71
N LEU A 85 6.20 -6.25 -0.79
CA LEU A 85 5.71 -7.04 -1.90
C LEU A 85 5.63 -6.20 -3.20
N ASP A 86 5.29 -4.91 -3.09
CA ASP A 86 5.33 -3.99 -4.23
C ASP A 86 6.75 -3.86 -4.80
N ALA A 87 7.79 -3.93 -3.96
CA ALA A 87 9.17 -3.98 -4.41
C ALA A 87 9.50 -5.31 -5.12
N LEU A 88 9.03 -6.45 -4.60
CA LEU A 88 9.22 -7.76 -5.23
C LEU A 88 8.54 -7.82 -6.61
N ASP A 89 7.35 -7.23 -6.75
CA ASP A 89 6.65 -7.10 -8.04
C ASP A 89 7.54 -6.41 -9.10
N LYS A 90 8.42 -5.47 -8.69
CA LYS A 90 9.37 -4.81 -9.60
C LYS A 90 10.63 -5.63 -9.83
N PHE A 91 11.20 -6.22 -8.79
CA PHE A 91 12.39 -7.05 -8.93
C PHE A 91 12.16 -8.27 -9.83
N LYS A 92 10.97 -8.87 -9.79
CA LYS A 92 10.62 -10.02 -10.65
C LYS A 92 10.35 -9.66 -12.11
N LEU A 93 10.35 -8.38 -12.48
CA LEU A 93 10.39 -7.97 -13.90
C LEU A 93 11.74 -8.29 -14.55
N PHE A 94 12.80 -8.48 -13.75
CA PHE A 94 14.14 -8.80 -14.23
C PHE A 94 14.40 -10.31 -14.12
N GLU A 95 14.77 -10.94 -15.23
CA GLU A 95 15.05 -12.39 -15.29
C GLU A 95 16.26 -12.79 -14.43
N ASN A 96 17.18 -11.87 -14.16
CA ASN A 96 18.37 -12.05 -13.34
C ASN A 96 18.15 -11.83 -11.83
N THR A 97 16.90 -11.71 -11.38
CA THR A 97 16.55 -11.63 -9.95
C THR A 97 16.24 -13.02 -9.36
N THR A 98 16.93 -13.36 -8.28
CA THR A 98 16.68 -14.53 -7.45
C THR A 98 16.19 -14.10 -6.06
N LEU A 99 15.01 -14.57 -5.66
CA LEU A 99 14.48 -14.41 -4.30
C LEU A 99 15.11 -15.47 -3.39
N PHE A 100 15.82 -15.02 -2.36
CA PHE A 100 16.46 -15.88 -1.37
C PHE A 100 15.82 -15.64 0.00
N GLY A 101 15.43 -16.68 0.73
CA GLY A 101 14.85 -16.51 2.06
C GLY A 101 13.65 -17.40 2.32
N ALA A 102 12.59 -16.82 2.87
CA ALA A 102 11.37 -17.52 3.23
C ALA A 102 10.22 -17.11 2.31
N PRO A 103 9.11 -17.86 2.27
CA PRO A 103 7.86 -17.38 1.68
C PRO A 103 7.50 -16.03 2.29
N SER A 104 7.15 -15.05 1.45
CA SER A 104 6.68 -13.75 1.95
C SER A 104 5.32 -13.90 2.65
N SER A 105 4.88 -12.82 3.28
CA SER A 105 3.47 -12.70 3.64
C SER A 105 2.60 -12.51 2.38
N ALA A 106 1.30 -12.45 2.58
CA ALA A 106 0.31 -12.15 1.55
C ALA A 106 -0.40 -10.82 1.86
N ASP A 107 -0.93 -10.18 0.83
CA ASP A 107 -1.78 -9.00 0.97
C ASP A 107 -3.02 -9.08 0.07
N SER A 108 -4.02 -8.26 0.37
CA SER A 108 -5.19 -8.10 -0.49
C SER A 108 -4.87 -7.15 -1.65
N LEU A 109 -5.79 -7.04 -2.62
CA LEU A 109 -5.70 -6.00 -3.65
C LEU A 109 -5.97 -4.60 -3.09
N TYR A 110 -6.58 -4.50 -1.92
CA TYR A 110 -6.76 -3.24 -1.22
C TYR A 110 -5.47 -2.86 -0.50
N MET A 111 -5.04 -1.63 -0.77
CA MET A 111 -3.86 -1.02 -0.17
C MET A 111 -4.25 0.34 0.38
N GLU A 112 -3.48 0.84 1.33
CA GLU A 112 -3.74 2.08 2.06
C GLU A 112 -5.08 2.06 2.82
N VAL A 113 -5.01 2.23 4.14
CA VAL A 113 -6.19 2.25 4.99
C VAL A 113 -6.33 3.60 5.67
N ARG A 114 -7.55 4.13 5.72
CA ARG A 114 -7.90 5.19 6.67
C ARG A 114 -8.45 4.53 7.92
N LEU A 115 -7.95 5.00 9.05
CA LEU A 115 -8.39 4.60 10.37
C LEU A 115 -9.21 5.74 10.98
N ALA A 116 -10.40 5.43 11.46
CA ALA A 116 -11.20 6.36 12.25
C ALA A 116 -11.53 5.70 13.59
N ASP A 117 -11.30 6.40 14.70
CA ASP A 117 -11.72 5.94 16.02
C ASP A 117 -13.24 5.92 16.12
N LEU A 118 -13.80 4.85 16.71
CA LEU A 118 -15.21 4.79 17.03
C LEU A 118 -15.53 5.76 18.18
N PRO A 119 -16.73 6.38 18.22
CA PRO A 119 -17.11 7.30 19.29
C PRO A 119 -17.01 6.71 20.71
N SER A 120 -17.11 5.39 20.84
CA SER A 120 -16.93 4.68 22.13
C SER A 120 -15.48 4.61 22.60
N GLY A 121 -14.50 4.89 21.74
CA GLY A 121 -13.07 4.69 22.00
C GLY A 121 -12.62 3.22 22.06
N LEU A 122 -13.54 2.26 21.84
CA LEU A 122 -13.26 0.83 21.99
C LEU A 122 -12.81 0.14 20.70
N GLY A 123 -12.70 0.88 19.59
CA GLY A 123 -12.30 0.30 18.32
C GLY A 123 -12.08 1.35 17.24
N LYS A 124 -11.65 0.86 16.07
CA LYS A 124 -11.39 1.67 14.88
C LYS A 124 -12.15 1.10 13.68
N VAL A 125 -12.69 1.98 12.85
CA VAL A 125 -13.12 1.64 11.49
C VAL A 125 -11.89 1.67 10.60
N VAL A 126 -11.67 0.59 9.84
CA VAL A 126 -10.61 0.47 8.84
C VAL A 126 -11.27 0.54 7.47
N VAL A 127 -11.03 1.63 6.73
CA VAL A 127 -11.56 1.79 5.37
C VAL A 127 -10.40 1.67 4.38
N PRO A 128 -10.39 0.65 3.51
CA PRO A 128 -9.43 0.58 2.42
C PRO A 128 -9.75 1.64 1.37
N ASN A 129 -8.73 2.39 0.95
CA ASN A 129 -8.92 3.57 0.10
C ASN A 129 -8.34 3.44 -1.31
N LYS A 130 -7.46 2.46 -1.53
CA LYS A 130 -6.85 2.21 -2.84
C LYS A 130 -6.97 0.74 -3.18
N VAL A 131 -7.12 0.45 -4.46
CA VAL A 131 -7.11 -0.90 -5.00
C VAL A 131 -6.05 -0.98 -6.10
N TYR A 132 -5.21 -2.01 -6.05
CA TYR A 132 -4.30 -2.33 -7.14
C TYR A 132 -5.07 -3.09 -8.23
N VAL A 133 -5.06 -2.53 -9.43
CA VAL A 133 -5.58 -3.16 -10.65
C VAL A 133 -4.42 -3.54 -11.56
N ASN A 134 -4.59 -4.60 -12.35
CA ASN A 134 -3.58 -5.10 -13.28
C ASN A 134 -2.22 -5.43 -12.62
N ARG A 135 -2.22 -5.73 -11.31
CA ARG A 135 -1.05 -6.27 -10.62
C ARG A 135 -0.85 -7.72 -11.08
N ALA A 136 0.40 -8.09 -11.36
CA ALA A 136 0.73 -9.46 -11.77
C ALA A 136 0.42 -10.48 -10.67
N ARG A 137 0.61 -10.11 -9.40
CA ARG A 137 0.31 -10.91 -8.22
C ARG A 137 -1.18 -10.81 -7.86
N GLY A 138 -1.84 -11.95 -7.65
CA GLY A 138 -3.26 -12.04 -7.29
C GLY A 138 -3.59 -11.62 -5.86
N ALA A 139 -4.87 -11.68 -5.51
CA ALA A 139 -5.35 -11.38 -4.16
C ALA A 139 -4.98 -12.50 -3.18
N GLY A 140 -4.27 -12.17 -2.09
CA GLY A 140 -3.80 -13.16 -1.13
C GLY A 140 -2.59 -13.97 -1.63
N ASP A 141 -2.04 -13.63 -2.79
CA ASP A 141 -0.84 -14.28 -3.30
C ASP A 141 0.40 -13.78 -2.55
N PHE A 142 1.34 -14.70 -2.34
CA PHE A 142 2.65 -14.46 -1.73
C PHE A 142 3.76 -14.90 -2.69
N TYR A 143 4.96 -14.36 -2.49
CA TYR A 143 6.14 -14.81 -3.20
C TYR A 143 6.77 -16.01 -2.51
N LYS A 144 6.98 -17.08 -3.28
CA LYS A 144 7.87 -18.17 -2.87
C LYS A 144 9.32 -17.75 -3.14
N PRO A 145 10.26 -18.08 -2.25
CA PRO A 145 11.67 -17.87 -2.54
C PRO A 145 12.08 -18.81 -3.69
N ASP A 146 12.91 -18.32 -4.59
CA ASP A 146 13.55 -19.15 -5.62
C ASP A 146 14.55 -20.11 -4.93
N ILE A 147 15.19 -19.65 -3.84
CA ILE A 147 16.08 -20.45 -2.98
C ILE A 147 15.68 -20.24 -1.51
N ALA A 148 15.19 -21.32 -0.88
CA ALA A 148 14.73 -21.26 0.50
C ALA A 148 15.89 -21.21 1.51
N TYR A 149 15.77 -20.35 2.52
CA TYR A 149 16.63 -20.31 3.70
C TYR A 149 15.82 -20.73 4.93
N ASN A 150 16.22 -21.84 5.54
CA ASN A 150 15.53 -22.43 6.69
C ASN A 150 16.31 -22.25 8.01
N GLY A 151 17.36 -21.42 8.00
CA GLY A 151 18.14 -21.14 9.21
C GLY A 151 17.38 -20.21 10.16
N VAL A 152 17.71 -20.32 11.44
CA VAL A 152 17.15 -19.48 12.51
C VAL A 152 17.86 -18.12 12.61
N ASP A 153 19.13 -18.05 12.19
CA ASP A 153 19.92 -16.82 12.22
C ASP A 153 19.73 -16.04 10.91
N TRP A 154 19.12 -14.87 11.02
CA TRP A 154 18.84 -13.98 9.88
C TRP A 154 19.76 -12.75 9.85
N THR A 155 20.92 -12.81 10.51
CA THR A 155 21.92 -11.76 10.41
C THR A 155 22.49 -11.68 9.00
N THR A 156 22.81 -10.45 8.57
CA THR A 156 23.32 -10.19 7.22
C THR A 156 24.55 -11.04 6.87
N ASN A 157 25.47 -11.24 7.82
CA ASN A 157 26.68 -12.02 7.58
C ASN A 157 26.38 -13.49 7.23
N ILE A 158 25.48 -14.13 7.99
CA ILE A 158 25.09 -15.52 7.73
C ILE A 158 24.38 -15.66 6.38
N LEU A 159 23.45 -14.75 6.08
CA LEU A 159 22.73 -14.75 4.81
C LEU A 159 23.70 -14.55 3.63
N LEU A 160 24.66 -13.62 3.75
CA LEU A 160 25.69 -13.40 2.74
C LEU A 160 26.59 -14.62 2.53
N GLU A 161 26.99 -15.30 3.61
CA GLU A 161 27.75 -16.54 3.51
C GLU A 161 26.99 -17.63 2.76
N GLN A 162 25.68 -17.77 3.01
CA GLN A 162 24.86 -18.73 2.28
C GLN A 162 24.73 -18.35 0.80
N ILE A 163 24.48 -17.07 0.50
CA ILE A 163 24.35 -16.59 -0.88
C ILE A 163 25.64 -16.84 -1.67
N LYS A 164 26.82 -16.63 -1.06
CA LYS A 164 28.12 -16.89 -1.72
C LYS A 164 28.38 -18.35 -2.07
N ARG A 165 27.63 -19.30 -1.48
CA ARG A 165 27.74 -20.75 -1.79
C ARG A 165 26.84 -21.16 -2.96
N ILE A 166 25.97 -20.27 -3.42
CA ILE A 166 25.06 -20.52 -4.54
C ILE A 166 25.84 -20.34 -5.84
N PRO A 167 25.80 -21.31 -6.78
CA PRO A 167 26.54 -21.26 -8.04
C PRO A 167 26.07 -20.14 -9.01
#